data_AF-A6GAW2-F1
#
_entry.id   AF-A6GAW2-F1
#
_cell.length_a   1.000
_cell.length_b   1.000
_cell.length_c   1.000
_cell.angle_alpha   90.00
_cell.angle_beta   90.00
_cell.angle_gamma   90.00
#
_symmetry.space_group_name_H-M   'P 1'
#
loop_
_entity.id
_entity.type
_entity.pdbx_description
1 polymer ?
#
loop_
_entity_poly.entity_id
_entity_poly.type
_entity_poly.pdbx_seq_one_letter_code
_entity_poly.pdbx_strand_id
1 'polypeptide(L)'
;MAQGCVADDGAGDGESGDGTEEVGDEGDSFDDDGGEGEESGETGSEPESSAGSCDYVSVFTQSAECREYTGSGWTGEAVVDDCAALYGVSALDAFCSTQDVLGRCVTDGGTPGEVKTVIYGFDADSCEVQAVGCETFGGGEWVPEPICDGTGNGGGGGPFPTFTQPTLECVDPLPGEAPGTSADGQVCTWQMIGGATEPGRQFEDYASCEVVYTQRPYYYAPPNTAEPAEDPRMEDPTYVAELDWVKEQVEASGCVCCHSDVAPDGPGNWTVDALGNWTDTFYDSGLAFAAGWIDSSAFGAYPAEDNNGFDRDLVGIPSTDPERMLAFFEAELAHRGRTKDEFEGQFAGGPLHTQRLYEPTACEGGEGVDADGTVKWGGGLARYVYVLEAGSENPTVPPNLDLPEGTVWRVDVPEAGDPIGSGTVSFGEVPAGTSQRFPAEGAAPAALVPGEDYYLYVSRDVIQPITRCIFTYQG
;
A
#
# COMPACT_ATOMS: atom_id res chain seq x y z
N MET A 1 1.72 22.60 -8.49
CA MET A 1 1.99 24.03 -8.76
C MET A 1 3.16 24.46 -7.90
N ALA A 2 4.28 24.83 -8.51
CA ALA A 2 5.50 25.23 -7.81
C ALA A 2 5.43 26.66 -7.26
N GLN A 3 5.87 26.83 -6.01
CA GLN A 3 6.41 28.02 -5.34
C GLN A 3 6.86 27.52 -3.95
N GLY A 4 8.12 27.57 -3.52
CA GLY A 4 9.11 28.63 -3.68
C GLY A 4 9.44 29.14 -2.28
N CYS A 5 10.67 28.87 -1.81
CA CYS A 5 11.23 29.28 -0.52
C CYS A 5 10.97 30.75 -0.16
N VAL A 6 10.85 31.09 1.14
CA VAL A 6 11.59 32.18 1.83
C VAL A 6 11.41 32.02 3.35
N ALA A 7 12.52 32.08 4.09
CA ALA A 7 12.57 32.32 5.52
C ALA A 7 12.43 33.82 5.83
N ASP A 8 11.69 34.21 6.87
CA ASP A 8 11.96 35.47 7.59
C ASP A 8 11.52 35.39 9.05
N ASP A 9 12.38 35.96 9.89
CA ASP A 9 12.25 36.14 11.33
C ASP A 9 11.23 37.23 11.66
N GLY A 10 10.50 37.10 12.77
CA GLY A 10 9.60 38.18 13.20
C GLY A 10 8.91 37.96 14.53
N ALA A 11 9.56 38.39 15.60
CA ALA A 11 8.99 38.55 16.93
C ALA A 11 7.75 39.49 16.95
N GLY A 12 6.79 39.20 17.83
CA GLY A 12 5.67 40.09 18.14
C GLY A 12 4.88 39.64 19.36
N ASP A 13 5.22 40.21 20.52
CA ASP A 13 4.43 40.19 21.75
C ASP A 13 3.03 40.80 21.55
N GLY A 14 2.03 40.33 22.30
CA GLY A 14 0.69 40.92 22.30
C GLY A 14 -0.26 40.36 23.36
N GLU A 15 -0.21 40.96 24.54
CA GLU A 15 -1.09 40.83 25.71
C GLU A 15 -2.63 40.86 25.47
N SER A 16 -3.32 40.03 26.26
CA SER A 16 -4.38 40.35 27.26
C SER A 16 -5.68 41.09 26.87
N GLY A 17 -6.79 40.51 27.35
CA GLY A 17 -8.08 41.17 27.67
C GLY A 17 -9.19 40.12 27.73
N ASP A 18 -9.49 39.50 28.87
CA ASP A 18 -10.31 39.98 30.00
C ASP A 18 -11.57 40.79 29.61
N GLY A 19 -12.72 40.33 30.08
CA GLY A 19 -14.02 40.87 29.74
C GLY A 19 -15.20 40.02 30.22
N THR A 20 -15.32 39.86 31.53
CA THR A 20 -16.54 39.64 32.32
C THR A 20 -17.83 40.21 31.71
N GLU A 21 -18.97 39.54 31.89
CA GLU A 21 -20.03 39.99 32.82
C GLU A 21 -21.26 39.05 32.87
N GLU A 22 -21.80 39.00 34.08
CA GLU A 22 -22.91 38.20 34.61
C GLU A 22 -24.31 38.77 34.27
N VAL A 23 -25.32 38.12 34.89
CA VAL A 23 -26.66 38.59 35.27
C VAL A 23 -27.74 38.21 34.26
N GLY A 24 -28.54 37.18 34.54
CA GLY A 24 -29.64 37.16 35.52
C GLY A 24 -30.93 36.91 34.70
N ASP A 25 -32.08 36.52 35.20
CA ASP A 25 -32.65 36.27 36.52
C ASP A 25 -34.09 35.79 36.23
N GLU A 26 -34.68 35.03 37.15
CA GLU A 26 -36.14 34.81 37.41
C GLU A 26 -37.13 34.78 36.22
N GLY A 27 -37.99 33.79 36.01
CA GLY A 27 -38.63 32.81 36.88
C GLY A 27 -39.96 32.40 36.22
N ASP A 28 -40.54 31.27 36.60
CA ASP A 28 -41.95 31.16 37.02
C ASP A 28 -42.32 29.69 37.25
N SER A 29 -42.94 29.50 38.41
CA SER A 29 -43.55 28.28 38.92
C SER A 29 -44.90 28.00 38.25
N PHE A 30 -45.16 26.75 37.85
CA PHE A 30 -46.51 26.20 37.82
C PHE A 30 -46.49 24.69 38.14
N ASP A 31 -47.31 24.34 39.13
CA ASP A 31 -47.55 23.00 39.66
C ASP A 31 -48.42 22.12 38.74
N ASP A 32 -48.32 20.80 39.02
CA ASP A 32 -49.36 19.77 38.92
C ASP A 32 -49.82 19.28 37.53
N ASP A 33 -49.51 18.03 37.17
CA ASP A 33 -50.46 16.92 37.30
C ASP A 33 -49.78 15.57 36.98
N GLY A 34 -50.23 14.52 37.66
CA GLY A 34 -49.63 13.19 37.64
C GLY A 34 -49.96 12.38 36.38
N GLY A 35 -48.96 11.65 35.89
CA GLY A 35 -49.11 10.65 34.85
C GLY A 35 -48.14 9.50 35.07
N GLU A 36 -48.66 8.38 35.58
CA GLU A 36 -47.96 7.09 35.56
C GLU A 36 -47.75 6.68 34.09
N GLY A 37 -46.50 6.72 33.63
CA GLY A 37 -46.08 6.35 32.29
C GLY A 37 -44.75 5.62 32.33
N GLU A 38 -44.77 4.43 31.77
CA GLU A 38 -43.71 3.41 31.69
C GLU A 38 -42.30 3.97 31.45
N GLU A 39 -41.33 3.56 32.29
CA GLU A 39 -39.89 3.72 32.07
C GLU A 39 -39.49 3.06 30.74
N SER A 40 -39.44 3.85 29.67
CA SER A 40 -38.55 3.56 28.55
C SER A 40 -37.14 3.85 29.03
N GLY A 41 -36.39 2.79 29.33
CA GLY A 41 -34.95 2.87 29.60
C GLY A 41 -34.24 3.50 28.42
N GLU A 42 -33.93 4.78 28.57
CA GLU A 42 -32.93 5.50 27.80
C GLU A 42 -31.61 4.75 28.04
N THR A 43 -31.15 4.01 27.04
CA THR A 43 -29.78 3.49 27.02
C THR A 43 -28.88 4.69 26.79
N GLY A 44 -28.61 5.42 27.87
CA GLY A 44 -27.52 6.38 27.89
C GLY A 44 -26.23 5.60 27.68
N SER A 45 -25.75 5.55 26.45
CA SER A 45 -24.38 5.18 26.14
C SER A 45 -23.50 6.04 27.04
N GLU A 46 -22.65 5.42 27.86
CA GLU A 46 -21.62 6.15 28.60
C GLU A 46 -20.87 7.05 27.60
N PRO A 47 -20.55 8.31 27.96
CA PRO A 47 -19.79 9.16 27.07
C PRO A 47 -18.51 8.42 26.70
N GLU A 48 -18.24 8.26 25.40
CA GLU A 48 -16.98 7.69 24.95
C GLU A 48 -15.86 8.47 25.64
N SER A 49 -14.95 7.76 26.31
CA SER A 49 -13.77 8.35 26.92
C SER A 49 -12.61 8.15 25.96
N SER A 50 -11.95 9.22 25.54
CA SER A 50 -10.72 9.15 24.76
C SER A 50 -9.52 9.33 25.67
N ALA A 51 -8.50 8.47 25.52
CA ALA A 51 -7.20 8.65 26.17
C ALA A 51 -6.40 9.82 25.55
N GLY A 52 -6.74 10.22 24.32
CA GLY A 52 -6.15 11.35 23.62
C GLY A 52 -6.46 11.36 22.12
N SER A 53 -5.94 12.37 21.43
CA SER A 53 -5.94 12.46 19.99
C SER A 53 -4.54 12.70 19.44
N CYS A 54 -4.36 12.42 18.14
CA CYS A 54 -3.14 12.73 17.39
C CYS A 54 -3.52 13.36 16.06
N ASP A 55 -3.20 14.64 15.87
CA ASP A 55 -3.32 15.31 14.57
C ASP A 55 -2.06 15.04 13.74
N TYR A 56 -2.21 14.54 12.52
CA TYR A 56 -1.08 14.24 11.63
C TYR A 56 -1.45 14.45 10.16
N VAL A 57 -0.44 14.49 9.30
CA VAL A 57 -0.65 14.42 7.85
C VAL A 57 -0.37 12.98 7.42
N SER A 58 -1.40 12.32 6.92
CA SER A 58 -1.28 10.93 6.49
C SER A 58 -0.36 10.83 5.29
N VAL A 59 0.62 9.93 5.38
CA VAL A 59 1.56 9.67 4.28
C VAL A 59 0.88 9.00 3.08
N PHE A 60 -0.30 8.42 3.28
CA PHE A 60 -1.06 7.76 2.21
C PHE A 60 -1.98 8.72 1.47
N THR A 61 -2.76 9.51 2.22
CA THR A 61 -3.75 10.43 1.64
C THR A 61 -3.17 11.83 1.39
N GLN A 62 -1.95 12.11 1.89
CA GLN A 62 -1.32 13.43 1.93
C GLN A 62 -2.22 14.52 2.53
N SER A 63 -3.20 14.10 3.32
CA SER A 63 -4.24 14.95 3.88
C SER A 63 -4.16 14.95 5.39
N ALA A 64 -4.68 16.02 6.01
CA ALA A 64 -4.80 16.07 7.46
C ALA A 64 -5.78 14.98 7.92
N GLU A 65 -5.34 14.19 8.88
CA GLU A 65 -6.13 13.18 9.57
C GLU A 65 -5.94 13.37 11.07
N CYS A 66 -6.87 12.83 11.85
CA CYS A 66 -6.70 12.81 13.30
C CYS A 66 -7.08 11.44 13.85
N ARG A 67 -6.25 10.91 14.73
CA ARG A 67 -6.45 9.61 15.38
C ARG A 67 -6.99 9.80 16.79
N GLU A 68 -8.13 9.20 17.12
CA GLU A 68 -8.70 9.15 18.48
C GLU A 68 -8.37 7.81 19.14
N TYR A 69 -7.86 7.85 20.37
CA TYR A 69 -7.48 6.67 21.14
C TYR A 69 -8.62 6.31 22.10
N THR A 70 -9.65 5.62 21.58
CA THR A 70 -10.90 5.30 22.31
C THR A 70 -10.85 3.99 23.08
N GLY A 71 -9.90 3.11 22.78
CA GLY A 71 -9.69 1.85 23.47
C GLY A 71 -9.22 2.03 24.92
N SER A 72 -9.82 1.25 25.84
CA SER A 72 -9.49 1.30 27.27
C SER A 72 -8.04 0.88 27.64
N GLY A 73 -7.28 0.35 26.69
CA GLY A 73 -5.88 -0.05 26.86
C GLY A 73 -4.87 1.08 26.63
N TRP A 74 -5.30 2.21 26.08
CA TRP A 74 -4.40 3.34 25.82
C TRP A 74 -4.04 4.09 27.09
N THR A 75 -2.75 4.34 27.26
CA THR A 75 -2.21 5.22 28.32
C THR A 75 -1.68 6.50 27.69
N GLY A 76 -1.56 7.58 28.47
CA GLY A 76 -1.02 8.84 27.93
C GLY A 76 0.39 8.70 27.35
N GLU A 77 1.24 7.83 27.91
CA GLU A 77 2.57 7.54 27.36
C GLU A 77 2.47 6.82 26.00
N ALA A 78 1.62 5.78 25.92
CA ALA A 78 1.41 5.05 24.67
C ALA A 78 0.81 5.92 23.55
N VAL A 79 -0.08 6.86 23.90
CA VAL A 79 -0.64 7.84 22.96
C VAL A 79 0.44 8.74 22.38
N VAL A 80 1.34 9.26 23.23
CA VAL A 80 2.44 10.13 22.78
C VAL A 80 3.40 9.35 21.88
N ASP A 81 3.75 8.12 22.26
CA ASP A 81 4.66 7.28 21.49
C ASP A 81 4.08 6.89 20.13
N ASP A 82 2.80 6.45 20.08
CA ASP A 82 2.13 6.13 18.82
C ASP A 82 1.99 7.37 17.92
N CYS A 83 1.58 8.51 18.49
CA CYS A 83 1.43 9.74 17.73
C CYS A 83 2.76 10.25 17.16
N ALA A 84 3.86 10.13 17.92
CA ALA A 84 5.19 10.47 17.44
C ALA A 84 5.63 9.58 16.27
N ALA A 85 5.24 8.30 16.25
CA ALA A 85 5.51 7.40 15.13
C ALA A 85 4.78 7.81 13.84
N LEU A 86 3.68 8.57 13.96
CA LEU A 86 2.95 9.17 12.84
C LEU A 86 3.48 10.56 12.46
N TYR A 87 4.54 11.05 13.12
CA TYR A 87 5.00 12.44 13.02
C TYR A 87 3.90 13.46 13.36
N GLY A 88 2.97 13.08 14.22
CA GLY A 88 1.82 13.89 14.60
C GLY A 88 2.04 14.74 15.86
N VAL A 89 0.97 15.43 16.24
CA VAL A 89 0.89 16.23 17.47
C VAL A 89 -0.18 15.63 18.37
N SER A 90 0.24 15.09 19.52
CA SER A 90 -0.67 14.45 20.47
C SER A 90 -1.35 15.47 21.41
N ALA A 91 -2.61 15.25 21.72
CA ALA A 91 -3.33 15.93 22.80
C ALA A 91 -4.00 14.87 23.71
N LEU A 92 -3.60 14.82 24.98
CA LEU A 92 -4.18 13.88 25.95
C LEU A 92 -5.60 14.31 26.36
N ASP A 93 -6.45 13.34 26.67
CA ASP A 93 -7.85 13.55 27.05
C ASP A 93 -8.66 14.39 26.03
N ALA A 94 -8.24 14.34 24.76
CA ALA A 94 -8.84 15.09 23.65
C ALA A 94 -9.47 14.16 22.61
N PHE A 95 -10.41 14.73 21.86
CA PHE A 95 -11.03 14.13 20.69
C PHE A 95 -10.58 14.88 19.44
N CYS A 96 -10.69 14.21 18.31
CA CYS A 96 -10.51 14.84 17.02
C CYS A 96 -11.67 15.79 16.72
N SER A 97 -11.43 16.75 15.83
CA SER A 97 -12.51 17.61 15.33
C SER A 97 -13.61 16.76 14.67
N THR A 98 -14.86 17.18 14.84
CA THR A 98 -16.03 16.61 14.15
C THR A 98 -16.47 17.43 12.94
N GLN A 99 -15.74 18.51 12.63
CA GLN A 99 -16.02 19.36 11.48
C GLN A 99 -15.38 18.79 10.22
N ASP A 100 -16.08 18.94 9.10
CA ASP A 100 -15.59 18.57 7.77
C ASP A 100 -15.03 17.13 7.72
N VAL A 101 -15.83 16.17 8.21
CA VAL A 101 -15.45 14.75 8.27
C VAL A 101 -16.14 13.98 7.14
N LEU A 102 -15.35 13.27 6.34
CA LEU A 102 -15.83 12.34 5.33
C LEU A 102 -16.32 11.04 6.00
N GLY A 103 -15.55 10.53 6.95
CA GLY A 103 -15.90 9.38 7.77
C GLY A 103 -14.80 9.03 8.75
N ARG A 104 -14.98 7.89 9.44
CA ARG A 104 -14.02 7.36 10.40
C ARG A 104 -13.60 5.96 10.01
N CYS A 105 -12.33 5.68 10.16
CA CYS A 105 -11.81 4.33 10.12
C CYS A 105 -11.61 3.80 11.54
N VAL A 106 -12.37 2.78 11.93
CA VAL A 106 -12.30 2.17 13.26
C VAL A 106 -11.44 0.93 13.20
N THR A 107 -10.23 0.99 13.75
CA THR A 107 -9.34 -0.16 13.88
C THR A 107 -9.47 -0.76 15.27
N ASP A 108 -9.44 -2.09 15.37
CA ASP A 108 -9.57 -2.82 16.65
C ASP A 108 -10.85 -2.49 17.43
N GLY A 109 -11.96 -2.26 16.71
CA GLY A 109 -13.27 -1.91 17.26
C GLY A 109 -13.74 -2.83 18.39
N GLY A 110 -14.20 -2.22 19.49
CA GLY A 110 -14.70 -2.90 20.69
C GLY A 110 -13.60 -3.54 21.56
N THR A 111 -12.32 -3.32 21.27
CA THR A 111 -11.19 -3.88 22.02
C THR A 111 -10.46 -2.81 22.85
N PRO A 112 -9.58 -3.20 23.79
CA PRO A 112 -8.73 -2.24 24.50
C PRO A 112 -7.78 -1.45 23.57
N GLY A 113 -7.49 -1.94 22.37
CA GLY A 113 -6.63 -1.27 21.39
C GLY A 113 -7.37 -0.35 20.43
N GLU A 114 -8.69 -0.19 20.58
CA GLU A 114 -9.50 0.57 19.61
C GLU A 114 -8.93 1.97 19.34
N VAL A 115 -8.91 2.30 18.06
CA VAL A 115 -8.53 3.61 17.54
C VAL A 115 -9.52 4.02 16.46
N LYS A 116 -9.91 5.29 16.44
CA LYS A 116 -10.73 5.87 15.37
C LYS A 116 -9.93 6.92 14.61
N THR A 117 -9.61 6.64 13.34
CA THR A 117 -8.99 7.63 12.46
C THR A 117 -10.07 8.45 11.79
N VAL A 118 -10.15 9.73 12.14
CA VAL A 118 -11.03 10.73 11.53
C VAL A 118 -10.40 11.24 10.26
N ILE A 119 -11.11 11.05 9.14
CA ILE A 119 -10.67 11.49 7.82
C ILE A 119 -11.41 12.78 7.46
N TYR A 120 -10.65 13.88 7.41
CA TYR A 120 -11.19 15.19 7.08
C TYR A 120 -11.37 15.35 5.57
N GLY A 121 -12.38 16.12 5.18
CA GLY A 121 -12.66 16.50 3.80
C GLY A 121 -14.10 16.94 3.59
N PHE A 122 -14.32 17.57 2.44
CA PHE A 122 -15.63 18.06 2.00
C PHE A 122 -16.04 17.52 0.62
N ASP A 123 -15.19 16.69 0.02
CA ASP A 123 -15.41 16.14 -1.30
C ASP A 123 -16.04 14.74 -1.21
N ALA A 124 -17.33 14.66 -1.58
CA ALA A 124 -18.07 13.41 -1.60
C ALA A 124 -17.50 12.40 -2.61
N ASP A 125 -16.79 12.86 -3.64
CA ASP A 125 -16.15 11.97 -4.62
C ASP A 125 -14.95 11.22 -3.99
N SER A 126 -14.44 11.70 -2.85
CA SER A 126 -13.37 11.06 -2.09
C SER A 126 -13.88 9.97 -1.12
N CYS A 127 -15.18 9.81 -0.93
CA CYS A 127 -15.73 8.88 0.07
C CYS A 127 -15.35 7.42 -0.19
N GLU A 128 -15.44 6.98 -1.44
CA GLU A 128 -15.16 5.59 -1.81
C GLU A 128 -13.67 5.25 -1.60
N VAL A 129 -12.76 6.15 -1.97
CA VAL A 129 -11.34 5.94 -1.75
C VAL A 129 -11.00 5.85 -0.26
N GLN A 130 -11.63 6.69 0.56
CA GLN A 130 -11.36 6.67 2.00
C GLN A 130 -11.92 5.42 2.68
N ALA A 131 -13.08 4.93 2.24
CA ALA A 131 -13.61 3.64 2.66
C ALA A 131 -12.65 2.49 2.30
N VAL A 132 -12.20 2.41 1.04
CA VAL A 132 -11.21 1.41 0.61
C VAL A 132 -9.90 1.56 1.39
N GLY A 133 -9.46 2.79 1.63
CA GLY A 133 -8.28 3.10 2.44
C GLY A 133 -8.41 2.51 3.84
N CYS A 134 -9.54 2.71 4.49
CA CYS A 134 -9.82 2.16 5.80
C CYS A 134 -9.85 0.63 5.81
N GLU A 135 -10.70 0.04 4.96
CA GLU A 135 -11.03 -1.39 5.03
C GLU A 135 -9.91 -2.27 4.48
N THR A 136 -9.21 -1.79 3.44
CA THR A 136 -8.16 -2.56 2.76
C THR A 136 -6.78 -2.28 3.31
N PHE A 137 -6.46 -1.02 3.65
CA PHE A 137 -5.11 -0.63 4.05
C PHE A 137 -4.99 -0.37 5.56
N GLY A 138 -6.01 0.26 6.16
CA GLY A 138 -6.08 0.48 7.60
C GLY A 138 -6.46 -0.78 8.40
N GLY A 139 -7.10 -1.75 7.75
CA GLY A 139 -7.64 -2.95 8.41
C GLY A 139 -8.79 -2.64 9.37
N GLY A 140 -9.44 -1.49 9.20
CA GLY A 140 -10.53 -1.03 10.05
C GLY A 140 -11.91 -1.17 9.41
N GLU A 141 -12.94 -0.81 10.16
CA GLU A 141 -14.31 -0.65 9.67
C GLU A 141 -14.55 0.81 9.27
N TRP A 142 -15.04 1.04 8.05
CA TRP A 142 -15.41 2.38 7.59
C TRP A 142 -16.79 2.78 8.11
N VAL A 143 -16.83 3.90 8.83
CA VAL A 143 -18.05 4.53 9.32
C VAL A 143 -18.24 5.86 8.58
N PRO A 144 -19.12 5.93 7.56
CA PRO A 144 -19.32 7.16 6.81
C PRO A 144 -20.00 8.24 7.67
N GLU A 145 -19.57 9.49 7.49
CA GLU A 145 -20.22 10.68 8.04
C GLU A 145 -21.18 11.30 7.00
N PRO A 146 -22.01 12.30 7.34
CA PRO A 146 -23.07 12.80 6.46
C PRO A 146 -22.65 13.21 5.05
N ILE A 147 -21.38 13.55 4.83
CA ILE A 147 -20.84 13.86 3.48
C ILE A 147 -20.75 12.60 2.62
N CYS A 148 -20.45 11.45 3.23
CA CYS A 148 -20.32 10.14 2.61
C CYS A 148 -21.50 9.20 2.87
N ASP A 149 -22.51 9.63 3.63
CA ASP A 149 -23.72 8.86 3.84
C ASP A 149 -24.55 8.79 2.54
N GLY A 150 -24.69 7.58 1.98
CA GLY A 150 -25.48 7.34 0.77
C GLY A 150 -24.75 7.53 -0.57
N THR A 151 -23.45 7.83 -0.58
CA THR A 151 -22.63 7.80 -1.81
C THR A 151 -22.30 6.33 -2.17
N GLY A 152 -23.26 5.64 -2.79
CA GLY A 152 -23.04 4.29 -3.29
C GLY A 152 -22.17 4.27 -4.56
N ASN A 153 -21.04 3.56 -4.47
CA ASN A 153 -20.33 2.83 -5.53
C ASN A 153 -20.27 3.53 -6.91
N GLY A 154 -20.03 4.84 -6.92
CA GLY A 154 -19.86 5.63 -8.12
C GLY A 154 -18.45 5.41 -8.64
N GLY A 155 -18.29 4.47 -9.57
CA GLY A 155 -17.00 4.05 -10.14
C GLY A 155 -16.15 5.16 -10.74
N GLY A 156 -15.51 5.95 -9.89
CA GLY A 156 -14.40 6.82 -10.19
C GLY A 156 -13.10 6.05 -9.92
N GLY A 157 -12.14 6.17 -10.83
CA GLY A 157 -10.81 5.59 -10.67
C GLY A 157 -10.26 5.91 -9.28
N GLY A 158 -9.70 4.90 -8.62
CA GLY A 158 -9.08 5.07 -7.30
C GLY A 158 -8.00 6.16 -7.32
N PRO A 159 -7.46 6.53 -6.14
CA PRO A 159 -6.48 7.61 -6.02
C PRO A 159 -5.15 7.29 -6.70
N PHE A 160 -4.94 6.03 -7.06
CA PHE A 160 -3.74 5.54 -7.68
C PHE A 160 -3.89 5.47 -9.20
N PRO A 161 -2.82 5.77 -9.96
CA PRO A 161 -2.79 5.44 -11.37
C PRO A 161 -3.12 3.95 -11.55
N THR A 162 -3.82 3.64 -12.64
CA THR A 162 -4.13 2.23 -12.96
C THR A 162 -2.83 1.45 -13.13
N PHE A 163 -2.75 0.27 -12.54
CA PHE A 163 -1.59 -0.61 -12.66
C PHE A 163 -1.32 -0.91 -14.14
N THR A 164 -0.12 -0.56 -14.59
CA THR A 164 0.37 -0.93 -15.92
C THR A 164 1.08 -2.27 -15.83
N GLN A 165 0.57 -3.27 -16.55
CA GLN A 165 1.18 -4.60 -16.60
C GLN A 165 2.64 -4.52 -17.09
N PRO A 166 3.59 -5.25 -16.47
CA PRO A 166 4.98 -5.23 -16.89
C PRO A 166 5.16 -5.64 -18.35
N THR A 167 6.03 -4.92 -19.05
CA THR A 167 6.47 -5.25 -20.41
C THR A 167 7.98 -5.29 -20.47
N LEU A 168 8.53 -6.22 -21.25
CA LEU A 168 9.95 -6.24 -21.58
C LEU A 168 10.19 -5.22 -22.70
N GLU A 169 10.87 -4.13 -22.38
CA GLU A 169 11.22 -3.11 -23.36
C GLU A 169 12.66 -3.32 -23.85
N CYS A 170 12.83 -3.42 -25.17
CA CYS A 170 14.13 -3.60 -25.81
C CYS A 170 14.45 -2.38 -26.67
N VAL A 171 15.52 -1.67 -26.34
CA VAL A 171 15.97 -0.46 -27.06
C VAL A 171 17.44 -0.57 -27.44
N ASP A 172 17.86 0.24 -28.40
CA ASP A 172 19.27 0.31 -28.79
C ASP A 172 20.11 0.84 -27.60
N PRO A 173 21.34 0.34 -27.41
CA PRO A 173 22.22 0.84 -26.36
C PRO A 173 22.54 2.33 -26.57
N LEU A 174 22.73 3.06 -25.48
CA LEU A 174 23.10 4.48 -25.53
C LEU A 174 24.41 4.71 -26.31
N PRO A 175 24.59 5.91 -26.91
CA PRO A 175 25.80 6.21 -27.67
C PRO A 175 27.09 6.04 -26.85
N GLY A 176 27.93 5.09 -27.26
CA GLY A 176 29.22 4.81 -26.63
C GLY A 176 29.24 3.52 -25.80
N GLU A 177 28.08 2.93 -25.55
CA GLU A 177 27.96 1.65 -24.84
C GLU A 177 28.15 0.45 -25.78
N ALA A 178 28.46 -0.71 -25.18
CA ALA A 178 28.51 -1.96 -25.91
C ALA A 178 27.10 -2.41 -26.35
N PRO A 179 26.99 -3.22 -27.42
CA PRO A 179 25.75 -3.92 -27.74
C PRO A 179 25.21 -4.67 -26.51
N GLY A 180 23.89 -4.68 -26.36
CA GLY A 180 23.23 -5.49 -25.36
C GLY A 180 23.33 -6.99 -25.66
N THR A 181 22.86 -7.78 -24.71
CA THR A 181 22.93 -9.25 -24.65
C THR A 181 21.83 -9.93 -25.44
N SER A 182 20.79 -9.20 -25.86
CA SER A 182 19.73 -9.72 -26.73
C SER A 182 20.25 -10.10 -28.13
N ALA A 183 19.48 -10.89 -28.86
CA ALA A 183 19.88 -11.41 -30.17
C ALA A 183 20.20 -10.31 -31.22
N ASP A 184 19.54 -9.15 -31.10
CA ASP A 184 19.70 -8.02 -32.02
C ASP A 184 20.67 -6.95 -31.48
N GLY A 185 21.33 -7.21 -30.34
CA GLY A 185 22.26 -6.27 -29.69
C GLY A 185 21.57 -5.12 -28.95
N GLN A 186 20.26 -5.22 -28.72
CA GLN A 186 19.48 -4.30 -27.90
C GLN A 186 19.63 -4.64 -26.42
N VAL A 187 19.38 -3.65 -25.56
CA VAL A 187 19.27 -3.81 -24.11
C VAL A 187 17.79 -4.00 -23.79
N CYS A 188 17.46 -5.11 -23.14
CA CYS A 188 16.09 -5.44 -22.79
C CYS A 188 15.91 -5.33 -21.27
N THR A 189 14.90 -4.59 -20.81
CA THR A 189 14.64 -4.34 -19.39
C THR A 189 13.15 -4.46 -19.10
N TRP A 190 12.80 -5.19 -18.04
CA TRP A 190 11.41 -5.28 -17.60
C TRP A 190 11.00 -3.97 -16.95
N GLN A 191 9.88 -3.42 -17.41
CA GLN A 191 9.23 -2.24 -16.86
C GLN A 191 8.54 -2.57 -15.53
N MET A 192 9.32 -2.82 -14.48
CA MET A 192 8.82 -3.28 -13.18
C MET A 192 9.81 -3.03 -12.04
N ILE A 193 9.30 -2.88 -10.81
CA ILE A 193 10.12 -2.72 -9.59
C ILE A 193 11.16 -3.83 -9.39
N GLY A 194 10.81 -5.08 -9.72
CA GLY A 194 11.71 -6.23 -9.68
C GLY A 194 12.50 -6.46 -10.98
N GLY A 195 12.31 -5.61 -11.99
CA GLY A 195 13.07 -5.64 -13.23
C GLY A 195 14.45 -5.03 -13.05
N ALA A 196 15.42 -5.57 -13.77
CA ALA A 196 16.78 -5.05 -13.83
C ALA A 196 17.27 -4.95 -15.29
N THR A 197 18.06 -3.91 -15.58
CA THR A 197 18.82 -3.80 -16.83
C THR A 197 20.11 -4.62 -16.74
N GLU A 198 20.93 -4.57 -17.79
CA GLU A 198 22.21 -5.29 -17.82
C GLU A 198 23.21 -4.71 -16.80
N PRO A 199 24.07 -5.54 -16.17
CA PRO A 199 25.06 -5.05 -15.20
C PRO A 199 25.94 -3.93 -15.76
N GLY A 200 26.10 -2.86 -14.97
CA GLY A 200 26.87 -1.67 -15.34
C GLY A 200 26.09 -0.64 -16.18
N ARG A 201 24.78 -0.82 -16.36
CA ARG A 201 23.86 0.17 -16.93
C ARG A 201 22.88 0.65 -15.85
N GLN A 202 22.26 1.80 -16.09
CA GLN A 202 21.24 2.39 -15.22
C GLN A 202 19.84 1.96 -15.66
N PHE A 203 18.96 1.64 -14.71
CA PHE A 203 17.60 1.18 -15.03
C PHE A 203 16.81 2.25 -15.81
N GLU A 204 16.88 3.50 -15.39
CA GLU A 204 16.12 4.63 -15.96
C GLU A 204 16.53 5.00 -17.39
N ASP A 205 17.67 4.51 -17.88
CA ASP A 205 18.09 4.66 -19.28
C ASP A 205 17.36 3.69 -20.22
N TYR A 206 16.84 2.58 -19.68
CA TYR A 206 16.29 1.45 -20.43
C TYR A 206 14.87 1.05 -19.99
N ALA A 207 14.37 1.65 -18.93
CA ALA A 207 13.03 1.49 -18.39
C ALA A 207 12.49 2.82 -17.84
N SER A 208 11.21 2.84 -17.48
CA SER A 208 10.45 4.03 -17.11
C SER A 208 9.93 3.91 -15.68
N CYS A 209 10.40 4.81 -14.82
CA CYS A 209 9.90 4.90 -13.45
C CYS A 209 8.42 5.28 -13.38
N GLU A 210 7.87 5.97 -14.39
CA GLU A 210 6.42 6.26 -14.45
C GLU A 210 5.59 4.97 -14.48
N VAL A 211 6.05 3.95 -15.21
CA VAL A 211 5.39 2.63 -15.24
C VAL A 211 5.53 1.94 -13.89
N VAL A 212 6.74 1.97 -13.30
CA VAL A 212 7.01 1.39 -11.98
C VAL A 212 6.12 2.02 -10.90
N TYR A 213 5.90 3.33 -10.92
CA TYR A 213 5.02 4.02 -9.96
C TYR A 213 3.56 3.61 -10.08
N THR A 214 3.10 3.15 -11.26
CA THR A 214 1.76 2.56 -11.37
C THR A 214 1.65 1.20 -10.68
N GLN A 215 2.75 0.47 -10.60
CA GLN A 215 2.79 -0.88 -10.04
C GLN A 215 3.02 -0.87 -8.54
N ARG A 216 3.85 0.08 -8.08
CA ARG A 216 4.13 0.36 -6.69
C ARG A 216 4.08 1.87 -6.51
N PRO A 217 2.91 2.41 -6.10
CA PRO A 217 2.80 3.82 -5.78
C PRO A 217 3.88 4.23 -4.80
N TYR A 218 4.60 5.27 -5.20
CA TYR A 218 5.67 5.86 -4.43
C TYR A 218 5.11 6.95 -3.51
N TYR A 219 5.72 7.11 -2.33
CA TYR A 219 5.51 8.28 -1.49
C TYR A 219 6.83 8.68 -0.85
N TYR A 220 7.02 9.99 -0.69
CA TYR A 220 8.16 10.51 0.04
C TYR A 220 8.15 10.05 1.49
N ALA A 221 9.24 9.42 1.88
CA ALA A 221 9.55 9.11 3.26
C ALA A 221 11.01 9.52 3.48
N PRO A 222 11.30 10.44 4.40
CA PRO A 222 12.66 10.94 4.57
C PRO A 222 13.62 9.77 4.86
N PRO A 223 14.81 9.75 4.24
CA PRO A 223 15.86 8.84 4.63
C PRO A 223 16.25 9.01 6.10
N ASN A 224 16.93 8.03 6.67
CA ASN A 224 17.50 8.17 8.01
C ASN A 224 18.45 9.39 8.04
N THR A 225 18.10 10.37 8.88
CA THR A 225 18.79 11.67 9.00
C THR A 225 19.73 11.73 10.19
N ALA A 226 19.97 10.61 10.89
CA ALA A 226 21.04 10.55 11.88
C ALA A 226 22.33 11.01 11.18
N GLU A 227 22.89 12.16 11.61
CA GLU A 227 24.08 12.71 10.96
C GLU A 227 25.12 11.59 10.87
N PRO A 228 25.55 11.20 9.66
CA PRO A 228 26.47 10.11 9.52
C PRO A 228 27.73 10.53 10.27
N ALA A 229 27.99 9.84 11.39
CA ALA A 229 29.29 9.91 12.01
C ALA A 229 30.31 9.55 10.92
N GLU A 230 31.48 10.20 10.89
CA GLU A 230 32.54 9.81 9.95
C GLU A 230 32.72 8.29 10.02
N ASP A 231 32.34 7.58 8.95
CA ASP A 231 32.44 6.12 8.91
C ASP A 231 33.87 5.74 8.51
N PRO A 232 34.71 5.25 9.44
CA PRO A 232 36.10 4.91 9.15
C PRO A 232 36.24 3.79 8.11
N ARG A 233 35.17 3.03 7.83
CA ARG A 233 35.17 2.01 6.76
C ARG A 233 35.31 2.63 5.38
N MET A 234 34.96 3.90 5.20
CA MET A 234 35.18 4.63 3.94
C MET A 234 36.67 4.87 3.63
N GLU A 235 37.58 4.61 4.58
CA GLU A 235 39.03 4.59 4.34
C GLU A 235 39.54 3.23 3.83
N ASP A 236 38.73 2.16 3.93
CA ASP A 236 39.07 0.82 3.43
C ASP A 236 38.67 0.67 1.95
N PRO A 237 39.64 0.58 1.02
CA PRO A 237 39.32 0.44 -0.40
C PRO A 237 38.55 -0.84 -0.74
N THR A 238 38.60 -1.87 0.12
CA THR A 238 37.83 -3.11 -0.06
C THR A 238 36.36 -2.86 0.22
N TYR A 239 36.07 -2.13 1.30
CA TYR A 239 34.71 -1.76 1.66
C TYR A 239 34.09 -0.84 0.61
N VAL A 240 34.82 0.19 0.20
CA VAL A 240 34.35 1.13 -0.83
C VAL A 240 34.06 0.40 -2.15
N ALA A 241 34.92 -0.51 -2.58
CA ALA A 241 34.67 -1.29 -3.80
C ALA A 241 33.43 -2.20 -3.68
N GLU A 242 33.14 -2.72 -2.49
CA GLU A 242 31.93 -3.49 -2.23
C GLU A 242 30.67 -2.61 -2.23
N LEU A 243 30.73 -1.46 -1.54
CA LEU A 243 29.68 -0.46 -1.49
C LEU A 243 29.33 0.08 -2.89
N ASP A 244 30.34 0.34 -3.71
CA ASP A 244 30.18 0.77 -5.11
C ASP A 244 29.51 -0.33 -5.94
N TRP A 245 29.93 -1.59 -5.78
CA TRP A 245 29.28 -2.72 -6.47
C TRP A 245 27.82 -2.89 -6.06
N VAL A 246 27.50 -2.76 -4.76
CA VAL A 246 26.10 -2.82 -4.28
C VAL A 246 25.28 -1.68 -4.88
N LYS A 247 25.84 -0.46 -4.92
CA LYS A 247 25.19 0.69 -5.55
C LYS A 247 24.89 0.43 -7.03
N GLU A 248 25.85 -0.13 -7.78
CA GLU A 248 25.64 -0.53 -9.19
C GLU A 248 24.49 -1.55 -9.34
N GLN A 249 24.30 -2.48 -8.39
CA GLN A 249 23.17 -3.42 -8.46
C GLN A 249 21.82 -2.71 -8.25
N VAL A 250 21.75 -1.76 -7.30
CA VAL A 250 20.53 -0.98 -7.03
C VAL A 250 20.17 -0.12 -8.24
N GLU A 251 21.16 0.60 -8.77
CA GLU A 251 21.06 1.48 -9.93
C GLU A 251 20.62 0.75 -11.21
N ALA A 252 21.06 -0.50 -11.39
CA ALA A 252 20.60 -1.34 -12.49
C ALA A 252 19.17 -1.86 -12.33
N SER A 253 18.51 -1.63 -11.18
CA SER A 253 17.19 -2.21 -10.86
C SER A 253 16.10 -1.14 -10.69
N GLY A 254 14.84 -1.56 -10.77
CA GLY A 254 13.70 -0.67 -10.53
C GLY A 254 13.67 -0.02 -9.15
N CYS A 255 14.45 -0.49 -8.17
CA CYS A 255 14.59 0.16 -6.86
C CYS A 255 15.04 1.62 -6.98
N VAL A 256 15.84 1.98 -7.99
CA VAL A 256 16.33 3.34 -8.21
C VAL A 256 15.19 4.35 -8.37
N CYS A 257 14.04 3.92 -8.90
CA CYS A 257 12.87 4.77 -9.07
C CYS A 257 12.35 5.33 -7.75
N CYS A 258 12.45 4.60 -6.64
CA CYS A 258 11.97 5.07 -5.33
C CYS A 258 13.11 5.54 -4.41
N HIS A 259 14.36 5.19 -4.71
CA HIS A 259 15.49 5.29 -3.79
C HIS A 259 16.67 6.08 -4.36
N SER A 260 16.38 7.04 -5.23
CA SER A 260 17.33 8.01 -5.78
C SER A 260 16.64 9.36 -6.02
N ASP A 261 17.41 10.36 -6.44
CA ASP A 261 16.96 11.71 -6.78
C ASP A 261 16.09 11.74 -8.06
N VAL A 262 15.91 10.61 -8.77
CA VAL A 262 14.94 10.50 -9.86
C VAL A 262 13.49 10.46 -9.35
N ALA A 263 13.29 10.13 -8.06
CA ALA A 263 11.99 10.09 -7.44
C ALA A 263 11.39 11.51 -7.34
N PRO A 264 10.12 11.72 -7.77
CA PRO A 264 9.58 13.05 -8.05
C PRO A 264 9.52 13.97 -6.81
N ASP A 265 9.29 13.40 -5.63
CA ASP A 265 9.13 14.13 -4.37
C ASP A 265 10.32 13.94 -3.42
N GLY A 266 11.48 13.52 -3.96
CA GLY A 266 12.63 13.01 -3.20
C GLY A 266 12.58 11.50 -3.02
N PRO A 267 13.55 10.85 -2.36
CA PRO A 267 13.63 9.39 -2.18
C PRO A 267 12.81 8.88 -0.98
N GLY A 268 12.43 7.61 -1.00
CA GLY A 268 11.64 6.97 0.05
C GLY A 268 12.48 6.10 0.99
N ASN A 269 12.45 6.37 2.29
CA ASN A 269 13.11 5.65 3.39
C ASN A 269 14.66 5.57 3.36
N TRP A 270 15.29 5.59 2.19
CA TRP A 270 16.74 5.54 1.97
C TRP A 270 17.07 6.02 0.56
N THR A 271 18.33 6.37 0.30
CA THR A 271 18.78 6.84 -1.02
C THR A 271 20.20 6.41 -1.36
N VAL A 272 20.44 6.05 -2.63
CA VAL A 272 21.78 5.78 -3.16
C VAL A 272 22.60 7.05 -3.44
N ASP A 273 21.96 8.23 -3.48
CA ASP A 273 22.61 9.49 -3.89
C ASP A 273 23.28 10.25 -2.75
N ALA A 274 23.18 9.74 -1.52
CA ALA A 274 23.89 10.32 -0.40
C ALA A 274 25.41 10.27 -0.59
N LEU A 275 26.07 11.35 -0.18
CA LEU A 275 27.53 11.42 -0.16
C LEU A 275 28.10 10.55 0.97
N GLY A 276 29.26 9.94 0.72
CA GLY A 276 29.92 9.08 1.71
C GLY A 276 29.30 7.69 1.72
N ASN A 277 29.00 7.17 2.92
CA ASN A 277 28.38 5.86 3.04
C ASN A 277 26.86 5.96 2.87
N TRP A 278 26.36 5.71 1.66
CA TRP A 278 24.93 5.84 1.37
C TRP A 278 24.05 4.82 2.13
N THR A 279 24.60 3.72 2.64
CA THR A 279 23.83 2.77 3.45
C THR A 279 23.42 3.38 4.80
N ASP A 280 24.09 4.43 5.28
CA ASP A 280 23.70 5.15 6.50
C ASP A 280 22.31 5.79 6.38
N THR A 281 21.86 6.03 5.15
CA THR A 281 20.51 6.54 4.88
C THR A 281 19.40 5.52 5.16
N PHE A 282 19.72 4.24 5.33
CA PHE A 282 18.75 3.22 5.69
C PHE A 282 18.35 3.30 7.16
N TYR A 283 17.07 3.08 7.40
CA TYR A 283 16.60 2.51 8.68
C TYR A 283 17.00 1.03 8.78
N ASP A 284 17.12 0.53 10.01
CA ASP A 284 17.56 -0.85 10.24
C ASP A 284 16.61 -1.90 9.60
N SER A 285 15.30 -1.61 9.53
CA SER A 285 14.34 -2.44 8.80
C SER A 285 14.59 -2.48 7.30
N GLY A 286 15.07 -1.38 6.70
CA GLY A 286 15.46 -1.35 5.30
C GLY A 286 16.69 -2.21 5.02
N LEU A 287 17.70 -2.17 5.92
CA LEU A 287 18.85 -3.06 5.81
C LEU A 287 18.44 -4.53 6.01
N ALA A 288 17.56 -4.81 6.97
CA ALA A 288 17.04 -6.16 7.21
C ALA A 288 16.23 -6.69 6.01
N PHE A 289 15.46 -5.83 5.34
CA PHE A 289 14.84 -6.14 4.05
C PHE A 289 15.88 -6.46 2.98
N ALA A 290 16.91 -5.64 2.83
CA ALA A 290 17.98 -5.86 1.86
C ALA A 290 18.80 -7.13 2.15
N ALA A 291 18.96 -7.50 3.43
CA ALA A 291 19.57 -8.75 3.89
C ALA A 291 18.62 -9.97 3.83
N GLY A 292 17.40 -9.86 3.30
CA GLY A 292 16.45 -10.97 3.27
C GLY A 292 16.05 -11.52 4.66
N TRP A 293 16.25 -10.73 5.72
CA TRP A 293 15.75 -11.06 7.06
C TRP A 293 14.25 -10.77 7.20
N ILE A 294 13.75 -9.81 6.42
CA ILE A 294 12.32 -9.51 6.25
C ILE A 294 11.85 -10.09 4.92
N ASP A 295 10.72 -10.82 4.94
CA ASP A 295 10.14 -11.40 3.74
C ASP A 295 9.73 -10.31 2.74
N SER A 296 10.30 -10.41 1.54
CA SER A 296 10.19 -9.44 0.46
C SER A 296 9.47 -10.02 -0.77
N SER A 297 8.98 -11.25 -0.68
CA SER A 297 8.35 -11.97 -1.79
C SER A 297 7.10 -11.29 -2.34
N ALA A 298 6.39 -10.49 -1.55
CA ALA A 298 5.20 -9.75 -1.98
C ALA A 298 5.44 -8.71 -3.09
N PHE A 299 6.70 -8.44 -3.47
CA PHE A 299 7.04 -7.56 -4.59
C PHE A 299 7.25 -8.31 -5.92
N GLY A 300 7.16 -9.64 -5.92
CA GLY A 300 7.44 -10.47 -7.08
C GLY A 300 8.92 -10.62 -7.39
N ALA A 301 9.23 -11.57 -8.28
CA ALA A 301 10.58 -11.84 -8.78
C ALA A 301 10.54 -12.48 -10.17
N TYR A 302 11.47 -12.06 -11.04
CA TYR A 302 11.77 -12.75 -12.29
C TYR A 302 12.87 -13.80 -12.06
N PRO A 303 12.87 -14.93 -12.78
CA PRO A 303 14.05 -15.79 -12.86
C PRO A 303 15.27 -15.01 -13.35
N ALA A 304 16.46 -15.32 -12.83
CA ALA A 304 17.69 -14.61 -13.17
C ALA A 304 17.97 -14.61 -14.67
N GLU A 305 17.71 -15.72 -15.37
CA GLU A 305 17.89 -15.83 -16.82
C GLU A 305 16.98 -14.89 -17.64
N ASP A 306 15.84 -14.49 -17.07
CA ASP A 306 14.86 -13.60 -17.70
C ASP A 306 15.05 -12.14 -17.25
N ASN A 307 16.00 -11.87 -16.34
CA ASN A 307 16.21 -10.57 -15.70
C ASN A 307 17.69 -10.16 -15.72
N ASN A 308 18.38 -10.42 -16.83
CA ASN A 308 19.77 -10.01 -17.05
C ASN A 308 20.77 -10.54 -15.99
N GLY A 309 20.47 -11.68 -15.38
CA GLY A 309 21.25 -12.31 -14.32
C GLY A 309 20.91 -11.86 -12.91
N PHE A 310 19.98 -10.91 -12.73
CA PHE A 310 19.57 -10.42 -11.42
C PHE A 310 18.50 -11.32 -10.78
N ASP A 311 18.71 -11.67 -9.51
CA ASP A 311 17.80 -12.48 -8.69
C ASP A 311 17.47 -11.74 -7.38
N ARG A 312 16.27 -12.00 -6.86
CA ARG A 312 15.69 -11.39 -5.65
C ARG A 312 15.09 -12.45 -4.71
N ASP A 313 15.24 -13.74 -4.99
CA ASP A 313 14.66 -14.79 -4.15
C ASP A 313 15.28 -14.85 -2.74
N LEU A 314 16.55 -14.45 -2.60
CA LEU A 314 17.28 -14.49 -1.32
C LEU A 314 17.27 -13.15 -0.56
N VAL A 315 17.21 -12.02 -1.28
CA VAL A 315 17.44 -10.67 -0.75
C VAL A 315 16.41 -9.68 -1.28
N GLY A 316 16.10 -8.61 -0.53
CA GLY A 316 15.08 -7.65 -0.93
C GLY A 316 15.42 -6.77 -2.14
N ILE A 317 16.70 -6.65 -2.49
CA ILE A 317 17.22 -5.85 -3.61
C ILE A 317 17.75 -6.81 -4.69
N PRO A 318 17.31 -6.70 -5.96
CA PRO A 318 17.84 -7.54 -7.04
C PRO A 318 19.37 -7.48 -7.14
N SER A 319 20.01 -8.64 -7.34
CA SER A 319 21.47 -8.72 -7.49
C SER A 319 21.87 -9.83 -8.45
N THR A 320 22.96 -9.61 -9.19
CA THR A 320 23.63 -10.68 -9.95
C THR A 320 24.38 -11.69 -9.09
N ASP A 321 24.59 -11.37 -7.81
CA ASP A 321 25.14 -12.26 -6.79
C ASP A 321 24.37 -12.05 -5.48
N PRO A 322 23.24 -12.75 -5.29
CA PRO A 322 22.39 -12.61 -4.10
C PRO A 322 23.09 -12.99 -2.79
N GLU A 323 24.02 -13.96 -2.83
CA GLU A 323 24.78 -14.37 -1.63
C GLU A 323 25.78 -13.30 -1.20
N ARG A 324 26.45 -12.65 -2.16
CA ARG A 324 27.33 -11.51 -1.89
C ARG A 324 26.54 -10.30 -1.36
N MET A 325 25.38 -10.02 -1.95
CA MET A 325 24.47 -8.96 -1.50
C MET A 325 23.98 -9.19 -0.06
N LEU A 326 23.57 -10.43 0.24
CA LEU A 326 23.18 -10.87 1.59
C LEU A 326 24.31 -10.60 2.58
N ALA A 327 25.51 -11.09 2.28
CA ALA A 327 26.67 -10.97 3.16
C ALA A 327 27.04 -9.50 3.44
N PHE A 328 26.90 -8.61 2.45
CA PHE A 328 27.12 -7.18 2.62
C PHE A 328 26.12 -6.58 3.62
N PHE A 329 24.81 -6.78 3.42
CA PHE A 329 23.81 -6.18 4.29
C PHE A 329 23.76 -6.80 5.69
N GLU A 330 24.07 -8.10 5.85
CA GLU A 330 24.28 -8.70 7.17
C GLU A 330 25.48 -8.06 7.91
N ALA A 331 26.55 -7.71 7.19
CA ALA A 331 27.69 -7.00 7.77
C ALA A 331 27.32 -5.57 8.18
N GLU A 332 26.50 -4.86 7.41
CA GLU A 332 25.96 -3.53 7.79
C GLU A 332 25.10 -3.62 9.06
N LEU A 333 24.19 -4.60 9.14
CA LEU A 333 23.37 -4.83 10.33
C LEU A 333 24.23 -5.21 11.55
N ALA A 334 25.22 -6.08 11.38
CA ALA A 334 26.15 -6.45 12.44
C ALA A 334 27.00 -5.25 12.91
N HIS A 335 27.40 -4.36 12.00
CA HIS A 335 28.09 -3.11 12.34
C HIS A 335 27.22 -2.22 13.23
N ARG A 336 25.90 -2.19 12.98
CA ARG A 336 24.90 -1.50 13.80
C ARG A 336 24.49 -2.25 15.08
N GLY A 337 25.07 -3.42 15.32
CA GLY A 337 24.77 -4.26 16.49
C GLY A 337 23.40 -4.93 16.43
N ARG A 338 22.83 -5.09 15.24
CA ARG A 338 21.53 -5.73 15.01
C ARG A 338 21.64 -7.23 14.81
N THR A 339 20.59 -7.96 15.15
CA THR A 339 20.49 -9.41 14.95
C THR A 339 19.20 -9.79 14.25
N LYS A 340 19.22 -10.90 13.51
CA LYS A 340 18.06 -11.38 12.75
C LYS A 340 16.78 -11.52 13.59
N ASP A 341 16.90 -12.01 14.82
CA ASP A 341 15.79 -12.20 15.76
C ASP A 341 15.00 -10.90 16.04
N GLU A 342 15.61 -9.72 15.89
CA GLU A 342 14.93 -8.42 16.10
C GLU A 342 13.89 -8.10 15.01
N PHE A 343 13.96 -8.82 13.87
CA PHE A 343 13.11 -8.59 12.70
C PHE A 343 12.12 -9.74 12.45
N GLU A 344 12.08 -10.75 13.33
CA GLU A 344 11.12 -11.85 13.21
C GLU A 344 9.67 -11.34 13.18
N GLY A 345 8.87 -11.85 12.25
CA GLY A 345 7.46 -11.47 12.09
C GLY A 345 7.24 -10.15 11.36
N GLN A 346 8.29 -9.39 11.03
CA GLN A 346 8.15 -8.24 10.15
C GLN A 346 7.98 -8.70 8.69
N PHE A 347 7.27 -7.89 7.91
CA PHE A 347 7.02 -8.15 6.50
C PHE A 347 7.15 -6.87 5.69
N ALA A 348 7.45 -7.03 4.40
CA ALA A 348 7.41 -5.95 3.44
C ALA A 348 6.32 -6.25 2.39
N GLY A 349 5.89 -5.21 1.65
CA GLY A 349 4.85 -5.35 0.63
C GLY A 349 3.58 -4.57 0.94
N GLY A 350 3.32 -4.31 2.22
CA GLY A 350 2.13 -3.60 2.68
C GLY A 350 0.86 -4.36 2.26
N PRO A 351 -0.11 -3.71 1.59
CA PRO A 351 -1.38 -4.34 1.25
C PRO A 351 -1.26 -5.59 0.38
N LEU A 352 -0.22 -5.68 -0.46
CA LEU A 352 0.05 -6.87 -1.28
C LEU A 352 0.38 -8.09 -0.41
N HIS A 353 1.11 -7.88 0.68
CA HIS A 353 1.41 -8.95 1.63
C HIS A 353 0.13 -9.40 2.34
N THR A 354 -0.68 -8.46 2.83
CA THR A 354 -1.98 -8.74 3.45
C THR A 354 -2.90 -9.51 2.50
N GLN A 355 -2.91 -9.14 1.22
CA GLN A 355 -3.70 -9.82 0.20
C GLN A 355 -3.22 -11.23 -0.07
N ARG A 356 -1.90 -11.44 -0.11
CA ARG A 356 -1.33 -12.76 -0.30
C ARG A 356 -1.77 -13.71 0.81
N LEU A 357 -1.83 -13.23 2.05
CA LEU A 357 -2.18 -14.02 3.23
C LEU A 357 -3.69 -14.14 3.50
N TYR A 358 -4.54 -13.53 2.65
CA TYR A 358 -5.98 -13.56 2.87
C TYR A 358 -6.55 -14.98 2.71
N GLU A 359 -7.29 -15.46 3.71
CA GLU A 359 -7.97 -16.76 3.63
C GLU A 359 -9.42 -16.56 3.12
N PRO A 360 -9.77 -17.06 1.91
CA PRO A 360 -11.10 -16.88 1.37
C PRO A 360 -12.15 -17.71 2.11
N THR A 361 -13.30 -17.09 2.35
CA THR A 361 -14.48 -17.74 2.94
C THR A 361 -15.54 -18.02 1.87
N ALA A 362 -16.62 -18.73 2.23
CA ALA A 362 -17.71 -19.00 1.31
C ALA A 362 -18.40 -17.70 0.84
N CYS A 363 -18.79 -17.64 -0.43
CA CYS A 363 -19.57 -16.54 -0.97
C CYS A 363 -20.98 -16.50 -0.34
N GLU A 364 -21.46 -15.30 0.02
CA GLU A 364 -22.74 -15.12 0.73
C GLU A 364 -23.81 -14.41 -0.13
N GLY A 365 -23.40 -13.70 -1.18
CA GLY A 365 -24.24 -12.85 -2.03
C GLY A 365 -24.60 -13.47 -3.38
N GLY A 366 -24.34 -14.77 -3.58
CA GLY A 366 -24.55 -15.45 -4.86
C GLY A 366 -23.46 -15.11 -5.89
N GLU A 367 -22.28 -14.69 -5.43
CA GLU A 367 -21.09 -14.56 -6.25
C GLU A 367 -20.63 -15.93 -6.78
N GLY A 368 -20.03 -15.94 -7.96
CA GLY A 368 -19.56 -17.15 -8.63
C GLY A 368 -19.90 -17.16 -10.12
N VAL A 369 -19.97 -18.36 -10.69
CA VAL A 369 -20.35 -18.59 -12.08
C VAL A 369 -21.71 -19.30 -12.13
N ASP A 370 -22.67 -18.67 -12.81
CA ASP A 370 -24.01 -19.22 -13.02
C ASP A 370 -24.02 -20.35 -14.07
N ALA A 371 -25.12 -21.09 -14.13
CA ALA A 371 -25.33 -22.19 -15.10
C ALA A 371 -25.26 -21.75 -16.57
N ASP A 372 -25.56 -20.49 -16.88
CA ASP A 372 -25.41 -19.93 -18.22
C ASP A 372 -24.01 -19.37 -18.51
N GLY A 373 -23.07 -19.54 -17.57
CA GLY A 373 -21.70 -19.04 -17.63
C GLY A 373 -21.52 -17.62 -17.13
N THR A 374 -22.60 -16.90 -16.76
CA THR A 374 -22.49 -15.52 -16.27
C THR A 374 -21.68 -15.46 -14.98
N VAL A 375 -20.65 -14.61 -14.95
CA VAL A 375 -19.80 -14.39 -13.77
C VAL A 375 -20.35 -13.23 -12.94
N LYS A 376 -20.58 -13.45 -11.64
CA LYS A 376 -21.15 -12.48 -10.70
C LYS A 376 -20.25 -12.28 -9.49
N TRP A 377 -20.11 -11.02 -9.09
CA TRP A 377 -19.37 -10.59 -7.90
C TRP A 377 -20.02 -9.36 -7.26
N GLY A 378 -19.60 -9.02 -6.04
CA GLY A 378 -19.95 -7.80 -5.31
C GLY A 378 -18.81 -6.77 -5.30
N GLY A 379 -19.08 -5.52 -4.91
CA GLY A 379 -18.03 -4.51 -4.70
C GLY A 379 -17.65 -3.65 -5.92
N GLY A 380 -18.42 -3.70 -7.01
CA GLY A 380 -18.34 -2.72 -8.10
C GLY A 380 -17.65 -3.19 -9.38
N LEU A 381 -17.04 -2.24 -10.09
CA LEU A 381 -16.36 -2.51 -11.36
C LEU A 381 -14.99 -3.14 -11.15
N ALA A 382 -14.59 -4.01 -12.07
CA ALA A 382 -13.37 -4.81 -12.00
C ALA A 382 -12.45 -4.57 -13.20
N ARG A 383 -11.14 -4.70 -12.98
CA ARG A 383 -10.14 -4.79 -14.05
C ARG A 383 -9.60 -6.19 -14.23
N TYR A 384 -9.60 -7.00 -13.16
CA TYR A 384 -9.12 -8.36 -13.21
C TYR A 384 -10.16 -9.30 -12.64
N VAL A 385 -10.50 -10.33 -13.41
CA VAL A 385 -11.44 -11.38 -13.01
C VAL A 385 -10.74 -12.72 -13.14
N TYR A 386 -10.70 -13.44 -12.03
CA TYR A 386 -10.09 -14.76 -11.93
C TYR A 386 -11.13 -15.79 -11.51
N VAL A 387 -11.05 -16.97 -12.11
CA VAL A 387 -11.61 -18.19 -11.54
C VAL A 387 -10.45 -19.15 -11.30
N LEU A 388 -10.33 -19.60 -10.07
CA LEU A 388 -9.25 -20.44 -9.57
C LEU A 388 -9.87 -21.71 -8.96
N GLU A 389 -9.08 -22.78 -8.86
CA GLU A 389 -9.44 -23.93 -8.04
C GLU A 389 -9.55 -23.52 -6.55
N ALA A 390 -10.46 -24.15 -5.80
CA ALA A 390 -10.51 -23.90 -4.36
C ALA A 390 -9.19 -24.32 -3.69
N GLY A 391 -8.64 -23.42 -2.88
CA GLY A 391 -7.34 -23.61 -2.23
C GLY A 391 -6.13 -23.07 -3.02
N SER A 392 -6.34 -22.49 -4.20
CA SER A 392 -5.30 -21.69 -4.87
C SER A 392 -4.88 -20.49 -4.02
N GLU A 393 -3.61 -20.12 -4.15
CA GLU A 393 -3.06 -18.88 -3.59
C GLU A 393 -3.75 -17.64 -4.16
N ASN A 394 -3.71 -16.54 -3.41
CA ASN A 394 -4.24 -15.26 -3.88
C ASN A 394 -3.37 -14.70 -5.02
N PRO A 395 -3.97 -14.33 -6.16
CA PRO A 395 -3.26 -13.55 -7.18
C PRO A 395 -2.80 -12.22 -6.59
N THR A 396 -1.52 -11.89 -6.82
CA THR A 396 -0.94 -10.59 -6.43
C THR A 396 -0.06 -10.04 -7.55
N VAL A 397 1.23 -9.82 -7.29
CA VAL A 397 2.11 -9.05 -8.18
C VAL A 397 2.70 -9.94 -9.28
N PRO A 398 2.73 -9.50 -10.55
CA PRO A 398 3.51 -10.18 -11.57
C PRO A 398 5.03 -10.17 -11.27
N PRO A 399 5.84 -10.96 -11.98
CA PRO A 399 5.45 -11.94 -13.00
C PRO A 399 5.09 -13.32 -12.42
N ASN A 400 5.34 -13.56 -11.12
CA ASN A 400 5.32 -14.89 -10.54
C ASN A 400 4.17 -15.14 -9.56
N LEU A 401 3.50 -14.09 -9.07
CA LEU A 401 2.39 -14.23 -8.11
C LEU A 401 1.03 -13.86 -8.72
N ASP A 402 0.97 -13.38 -9.96
CA ASP A 402 -0.27 -12.95 -10.61
C ASP A 402 -1.02 -14.10 -11.33
N LEU A 403 -0.37 -15.24 -11.53
CA LEU A 403 -0.97 -16.47 -12.08
C LEU A 403 -0.63 -17.68 -11.20
N PRO A 404 -1.21 -17.77 -9.99
CA PRO A 404 -0.92 -18.88 -9.07
C PRO A 404 -1.36 -20.24 -9.65
N GLU A 405 -0.74 -21.32 -9.14
CA GLU A 405 -1.16 -22.69 -9.46
C GLU A 405 -2.65 -22.89 -9.13
N GLY A 406 -3.36 -23.58 -10.02
CA GLY A 406 -4.82 -23.75 -9.96
C GLY A 406 -5.59 -22.58 -10.59
N THR A 407 -4.94 -21.61 -11.23
CA THR A 407 -5.65 -20.66 -12.10
C THR A 407 -6.37 -21.40 -13.21
N VAL A 408 -7.69 -21.27 -13.29
CA VAL A 408 -8.52 -21.88 -14.34
C VAL A 408 -8.72 -20.90 -15.48
N TRP A 409 -8.96 -19.63 -15.14
CA TRP A 409 -9.29 -18.58 -16.10
C TRP A 409 -8.98 -17.19 -15.54
N ARG A 410 -8.44 -16.29 -16.38
CA ARG A 410 -8.17 -14.89 -16.04
C ARG A 410 -8.43 -13.97 -17.24
N VAL A 411 -9.19 -12.91 -17.01
CA VAL A 411 -9.41 -11.80 -17.95
C VAL A 411 -8.96 -10.48 -17.35
N ASP A 412 -8.27 -9.70 -18.19
CA ASP A 412 -7.71 -8.40 -17.85
C ASP A 412 -8.35 -7.30 -18.70
N VAL A 413 -8.65 -6.17 -18.07
CA VAL A 413 -8.92 -4.89 -18.73
C VAL A 413 -7.58 -4.15 -18.91
N PRO A 414 -7.24 -3.65 -20.11
CA PRO A 414 -6.03 -2.88 -20.31
C PRO A 414 -6.07 -1.57 -19.50
N GLU A 415 -4.90 -0.98 -19.24
CA GLU A 415 -4.76 0.25 -18.43
C GLU A 415 -5.76 1.35 -18.84
N ALA A 416 -5.78 1.69 -20.13
CA ALA A 416 -6.68 2.69 -20.71
C ALA A 416 -8.10 2.19 -21.03
N GLY A 417 -8.42 0.94 -20.69
CA GLY A 417 -9.74 0.33 -20.92
C GLY A 417 -10.73 0.64 -19.82
N ASP A 418 -12.02 0.58 -20.16
CA ASP A 418 -13.11 0.75 -19.20
C ASP A 418 -13.24 -0.51 -18.32
N PRO A 419 -13.28 -0.36 -16.98
CA PRO A 419 -13.57 -1.47 -16.07
C PRO A 419 -14.90 -2.15 -16.36
N ILE A 420 -14.96 -3.47 -16.13
CA ILE A 420 -16.12 -4.31 -16.42
C ILE A 420 -17.02 -4.50 -15.20
N GLY A 421 -18.32 -4.69 -15.44
CA GLY A 421 -19.32 -4.84 -14.38
C GLY A 421 -19.72 -6.30 -14.12
N SER A 422 -20.18 -6.57 -12.90
CA SER A 422 -20.72 -7.87 -12.50
C SER A 422 -21.88 -8.29 -13.42
N GLY A 423 -21.87 -9.55 -13.85
CA GLY A 423 -22.87 -10.11 -14.76
C GLY A 423 -22.74 -9.69 -16.22
N THR A 424 -21.68 -8.96 -16.61
CA THR A 424 -21.43 -8.58 -18.01
C THR A 424 -20.45 -9.50 -18.74
N VAL A 425 -19.90 -10.48 -18.02
CA VAL A 425 -18.87 -11.39 -18.51
C VAL A 425 -19.33 -12.83 -18.36
N SER A 426 -19.09 -13.63 -19.39
CA SER A 426 -19.30 -15.08 -19.36
C SER A 426 -17.96 -15.79 -19.17
N PHE A 427 -17.94 -16.83 -18.33
CA PHE A 427 -16.77 -17.66 -18.10
C PHE A 427 -16.27 -18.28 -19.42
N GLY A 428 -14.97 -18.09 -19.70
CA GLY A 428 -14.32 -18.57 -20.92
C GLY A 428 -14.53 -17.71 -22.17
N GLU A 429 -15.21 -16.57 -22.06
CA GLU A 429 -15.33 -15.59 -23.15
C GLU A 429 -14.43 -14.37 -22.91
N VAL A 430 -14.00 -13.71 -23.97
CA VAL A 430 -13.22 -12.46 -23.86
C VAL A 430 -14.10 -11.29 -24.27
N PRO A 431 -14.65 -10.51 -23.30
CA PRO A 431 -15.41 -9.31 -23.62
C PRO A 431 -14.67 -8.33 -24.54
N ALA A 432 -15.42 -7.51 -25.25
CA ALA A 432 -14.81 -6.48 -26.09
C ALA A 432 -14.02 -5.49 -25.23
N GLY A 433 -12.77 -5.21 -25.64
CA GLY A 433 -11.89 -4.30 -24.92
C GLY A 433 -11.11 -4.94 -23.77
N THR A 434 -11.24 -6.25 -23.55
CA THR A 434 -10.44 -7.00 -22.57
C THR A 434 -9.51 -8.00 -23.27
N SER A 435 -8.68 -8.68 -22.49
CA SER A 435 -7.79 -9.74 -22.97
C SER A 435 -7.81 -10.94 -22.01
N GLN A 436 -7.69 -12.16 -22.54
CA GLN A 436 -7.50 -13.34 -21.72
C GLN A 436 -6.02 -13.51 -21.42
N ARG A 437 -5.68 -13.59 -20.14
CA ARG A 437 -4.32 -13.92 -19.69
C ARG A 437 -4.14 -15.40 -19.45
N PHE A 438 -5.17 -16.06 -18.93
CA PHE A 438 -5.14 -17.49 -18.71
C PHE A 438 -6.47 -18.17 -19.09
N PRO A 439 -6.42 -19.34 -19.75
CA PRO A 439 -5.24 -19.90 -20.42
C PRO A 439 -4.74 -18.97 -21.53
N ALA A 440 -3.56 -19.25 -22.10
CA ALA A 440 -2.99 -18.40 -23.15
C ALA A 440 -4.00 -18.08 -24.27
N GLU A 441 -3.91 -16.87 -24.83
CA GLU A 441 -4.92 -16.32 -25.74
C GLU A 441 -5.35 -17.32 -26.84
N GLY A 442 -6.67 -17.47 -27.01
CA GLY A 442 -7.27 -18.40 -27.97
C GLY A 442 -7.45 -19.83 -27.46
N ALA A 443 -6.92 -20.18 -26.28
CA ALA A 443 -7.27 -21.41 -25.59
C ALA A 443 -8.56 -21.22 -24.77
N ALA A 444 -9.44 -22.22 -24.76
CA ALA A 444 -10.59 -22.24 -23.85
C ALA A 444 -10.15 -22.73 -22.46
N PRO A 445 -10.67 -22.15 -21.36
CA PRO A 445 -10.42 -22.68 -20.03
C PRO A 445 -11.01 -24.09 -19.87
N ALA A 446 -10.53 -24.81 -18.86
CA ALA A 446 -11.16 -26.06 -18.46
C ALA A 446 -12.61 -25.79 -18.02
N ALA A 447 -13.52 -26.68 -18.40
CA ALA A 447 -14.91 -26.57 -18.00
C ALA A 447 -15.04 -26.73 -16.48
N LEU A 448 -15.86 -25.89 -15.86
CA LEU A 448 -16.20 -26.04 -14.45
C LEU A 448 -17.04 -27.32 -14.24
N VAL A 449 -16.83 -27.96 -13.09
CA VAL A 449 -17.46 -29.24 -12.75
C VAL A 449 -18.55 -29.00 -11.71
N PRO A 450 -19.82 -29.38 -11.99
CA PRO A 450 -20.90 -29.18 -11.03
C PRO A 450 -20.65 -29.90 -9.70
N GLY A 451 -20.83 -29.18 -8.60
CA GLY A 451 -20.59 -29.65 -7.24
C GLY A 451 -19.16 -29.45 -6.73
N GLU A 452 -18.23 -28.98 -7.56
CA GLU A 452 -16.89 -28.60 -7.12
C GLU A 452 -16.86 -27.13 -6.64
N ASP A 453 -15.96 -26.88 -5.70
CA ASP A 453 -15.70 -25.55 -5.16
C ASP A 453 -14.60 -24.84 -5.97
N TYR A 454 -14.82 -23.55 -6.21
CA TYR A 454 -13.90 -22.67 -6.94
C TYR A 454 -13.69 -21.39 -6.17
N TYR A 455 -12.52 -20.79 -6.35
CA TYR A 455 -12.19 -19.50 -5.77
C TYR A 455 -12.41 -18.39 -6.82
N LEU A 456 -13.39 -17.52 -6.55
CA LEU A 456 -13.59 -16.29 -7.30
C LEU A 456 -12.76 -15.17 -6.68
N TYR A 457 -11.81 -14.67 -7.47
CA TYR A 457 -11.01 -13.49 -7.12
C TYR A 457 -11.27 -12.41 -8.16
N VAL A 458 -11.77 -11.26 -7.71
CA VAL A 458 -12.05 -10.11 -8.56
C VAL A 458 -11.43 -8.89 -7.93
N SER A 459 -10.73 -8.10 -8.74
CA SER A 459 -10.09 -6.88 -8.27
C SER A 459 -10.33 -5.69 -9.19
N ARG A 460 -10.44 -4.52 -8.54
CA ARG A 460 -10.53 -3.21 -9.20
C ARG A 460 -9.19 -2.82 -9.80
N ASP A 461 -8.12 -3.18 -9.10
CA ASP A 461 -6.75 -3.15 -9.57
C ASP A 461 -5.91 -4.20 -8.81
N VAL A 462 -4.62 -4.41 -9.16
CA VAL A 462 -3.77 -5.46 -8.57
C VAL A 462 -3.72 -5.40 -7.04
N ILE A 463 -3.71 -4.19 -6.46
CA ILE A 463 -3.66 -3.97 -5.00
C ILE A 463 -5.05 -3.76 -4.38
N GLN A 464 -6.14 -3.96 -5.12
CA GLN A 464 -7.50 -3.61 -4.66
C GLN A 464 -8.52 -4.72 -4.97
N PRO A 465 -8.51 -5.83 -4.22
CA PRO A 465 -9.54 -6.86 -4.37
C PRO A 465 -10.92 -6.33 -3.96
N ILE A 466 -11.96 -6.73 -4.70
CA ILE A 466 -13.36 -6.39 -4.41
C ILE A 466 -14.22 -7.62 -4.08
N THR A 467 -13.85 -8.80 -4.58
CA THR A 467 -14.47 -10.07 -4.19
C THR A 467 -13.40 -11.14 -4.09
N ARG A 468 -13.42 -11.89 -2.99
CA ARG A 468 -12.49 -12.97 -2.69
C ARG A 468 -13.22 -14.05 -1.90
N CYS A 469 -13.90 -14.96 -2.58
CA CYS A 469 -14.71 -15.97 -1.90
C CYS A 469 -14.81 -17.29 -2.68
N ILE A 470 -15.13 -18.35 -1.95
CA ILE A 470 -15.31 -19.71 -2.47
C ILE A 470 -16.77 -19.92 -2.85
N PHE A 471 -17.03 -20.36 -4.08
CA PHE A 471 -18.37 -20.73 -4.55
C PHE A 471 -18.40 -22.17 -5.05
N THR A 472 -19.53 -22.86 -4.82
CA THR A 472 -19.78 -24.18 -5.40
C THR A 472 -20.49 -24.02 -6.74
N TYR A 473 -19.88 -24.48 -7.83
CA TYR A 473 -20.50 -24.38 -9.16
C TYR A 473 -21.69 -25.34 -9.28
N GLN A 474 -22.86 -24.85 -9.69
CA GLN A 474 -24.11 -25.63 -9.68
C GLN A 474 -24.43 -26.36 -11.01
N GLY A 475 -23.81 -25.97 -12.13
CA GLY A 475 -24.04 -26.56 -13.45
C GLY A 475 -25.06 -25.82 -14.31
#